data_AF-A0AA39MRB5-F1
#
_entry.id   AF-A0AA39MRB5-F1
#
_cell.length_a   1.000
_cell.length_b   1.000
_cell.length_c   1.000
_cell.angle_alpha   90.00
_cell.angle_beta   90.00
_cell.angle_gamma   90.00
#
_symmetry.space_group_name_H-M   'P 1'
#
loop_
_entity.id
_entity.type
_entity.pdbx_description
1 polymer ?
#
loop_
_entity_poly.entity_id
_entity_poly.type
_entity_poly.pdbx_seq_one_letter_code
_entity_poly.pdbx_strand_id
1 'polypeptide(L)'
;MVPVTPSTSMKAYVCWVAVALPIVVLRKRHLTGYHSTSKTPSKTLQNARSTRSAFLVYLTSATIATLLHVSMARITPVAVQEAFGAWVNWWTRERISKVVEGSLSRRELDLVVEVLSRLTCSSLTEDRYGVVQRDIPKILEAMLSFLSAIEDYQIELNALRPPPPEEEEGLSDKERIQREVLRIELAKASEVLGYLGDGFKNGIARVVQMFGGKLNASKFPPRIANKLQGFVDYNQ
;
A
#
# COMPACT_ATOMS: atom_id res chain seq x y z
N MET A 1 -20.91 -32.67 7.82
CA MET A 1 -21.08 -31.55 8.77
C MET A 1 -20.70 -32.04 10.16
N VAL A 2 -19.64 -31.51 10.77
CA VAL A 2 -19.24 -31.88 12.14
C VAL A 2 -20.05 -31.03 13.11
N PRO A 3 -20.74 -31.61 14.11
CA PRO A 3 -21.54 -30.83 15.07
C PRO A 3 -20.63 -29.93 15.89
N VAL A 4 -20.85 -28.61 15.78
CA VAL A 4 -20.16 -27.62 16.60
C VAL A 4 -20.69 -27.74 18.03
N THR A 5 -19.89 -28.34 18.91
CA THR A 5 -20.23 -28.43 20.33
C THR A 5 -20.06 -27.06 20.99
N PRO A 6 -20.99 -26.61 21.86
CA PRO A 6 -20.93 -25.28 22.48
C PRO A 6 -19.60 -24.96 23.18
N SER A 7 -18.90 -25.99 23.67
CA SER A 7 -17.60 -25.84 24.33
C SER A 7 -16.48 -25.40 23.38
N THR A 8 -16.57 -25.76 22.09
CA THR A 8 -15.57 -25.37 21.08
C THR A 8 -15.71 -23.90 20.69
N SER A 9 -16.95 -23.41 20.54
CA SER A 9 -17.24 -21.99 20.31
C SER A 9 -16.77 -21.10 21.48
N MET A 10 -17.00 -21.53 22.72
CA MET A 10 -16.58 -20.77 23.90
C MET A 10 -15.04 -20.69 24.02
N LYS A 11 -14.33 -21.79 23.75
CA LYS A 11 -12.85 -21.80 23.73
C LYS A 11 -12.28 -20.92 22.63
N ALA A 12 -12.88 -20.94 21.43
CA ALA A 12 -12.49 -20.08 20.33
C ALA A 12 -12.70 -18.59 20.66
N TYR A 13 -13.81 -18.24 21.30
CA TYR A 13 -14.08 -16.88 21.76
C TYR A 13 -13.07 -16.40 22.80
N VAL A 14 -12.77 -17.24 23.81
CA VAL A 14 -11.77 -16.91 24.84
C VAL A 14 -10.39 -16.72 24.23
N CYS A 15 -9.98 -17.58 23.29
CA CYS A 15 -8.74 -17.42 22.54
C CYS A 15 -8.73 -16.10 21.74
N TRP A 16 -9.83 -15.74 21.10
CA TRP A 16 -9.94 -14.51 20.32
C TRP A 16 -9.80 -13.27 21.19
N VAL A 17 -10.51 -13.22 22.32
CA VAL A 17 -10.43 -12.10 23.28
C VAL A 17 -9.04 -12.01 23.91
N ALA A 18 -8.41 -13.14 24.25
CA ALA A 18 -7.12 -13.16 24.90
C ALA A 18 -5.93 -12.82 23.98
N VAL A 19 -6.03 -13.13 22.68
CA VAL A 19 -4.91 -13.00 21.73
C VAL A 19 -5.13 -11.86 20.73
N ALA A 20 -6.30 -11.78 20.09
CA ALA A 20 -6.52 -10.80 19.02
C ALA A 20 -6.77 -9.39 19.58
N LEU A 21 -7.51 -9.27 20.68
CA LEU A 21 -7.92 -7.98 21.24
C LEU A 21 -6.72 -7.16 21.76
N PRO A 22 -5.74 -7.73 22.49
CA PRO A 22 -4.54 -7.00 22.88
C PRO A 22 -3.72 -6.54 21.69
N ILE A 23 -3.55 -7.38 20.65
CA ILE A 23 -2.77 -7.03 19.45
C ILE A 23 -3.44 -5.89 18.67
N VAL A 24 -4.76 -5.90 18.51
CA VAL A 24 -5.51 -4.83 17.82
C VAL A 24 -5.42 -3.52 18.60
N VAL A 25 -5.59 -3.56 19.93
CA VAL A 25 -5.46 -2.38 20.79
C VAL A 25 -4.04 -1.83 20.75
N LEU A 26 -3.02 -2.70 20.78
CA LEU A 26 -1.61 -2.30 20.71
C LEU A 26 -1.24 -1.68 19.36
N ARG A 27 -1.69 -2.29 18.24
CA ARG A 27 -1.45 -1.73 16.89
C ARG A 27 -2.08 -0.35 16.74
N LYS A 28 -3.32 -0.18 17.20
CA LYS A 28 -4.04 1.09 17.11
C LYS A 28 -3.49 2.17 18.05
N ARG A 29 -2.94 1.78 19.21
CA ARG A 29 -2.44 2.73 20.22
C ARG A 29 -0.96 3.09 20.08
N HIS A 30 -0.12 2.17 19.59
CA HIS A 30 1.34 2.35 19.59
C HIS A 30 1.98 2.41 18.19
N LEU A 31 1.36 1.80 17.17
CA LEU A 31 1.91 1.78 15.80
C LEU A 31 1.26 2.80 14.87
N THR A 32 0.21 3.49 15.32
CA THR A 32 -0.32 4.65 14.59
C THR A 32 0.51 5.85 15.01
N GLY A 33 1.57 6.14 14.25
CA GLY A 33 2.45 7.26 14.53
C GLY A 33 1.68 8.57 14.49
N TYR A 34 1.48 9.20 15.66
CA TYR A 34 1.07 10.61 15.69
C TYR A 34 2.25 11.45 15.19
N HIS A 35 2.02 12.25 14.15
CA HIS A 35 2.96 13.31 13.75
C HIS A 35 3.21 14.22 14.97
N SER A 36 4.41 14.15 15.55
CA SER A 36 4.76 14.97 16.70
C SER A 36 5.39 16.28 16.22
N THR A 37 4.65 17.37 16.38
CA THR A 37 5.04 18.73 15.91
C THR A 37 5.79 19.57 16.95
N SER A 38 6.23 19.01 18.09
CA SER A 38 7.27 19.63 18.91
C SER A 38 7.85 18.65 19.94
N LYS A 39 9.18 18.49 19.96
CA LYS A 39 9.91 17.69 20.95
C LYS A 39 10.56 18.62 21.98
N THR A 40 9.87 18.87 23.09
CA THR A 40 10.51 19.39 24.31
C THR A 40 11.06 18.18 25.10
N PRO A 41 12.33 18.20 25.56
CA PRO A 41 12.98 17.04 26.20
C PRO A 41 12.25 16.51 27.45
N SER A 42 11.52 17.38 28.17
CA SER A 42 10.67 16.99 29.30
C SER A 42 9.54 16.03 28.91
N LYS A 43 8.93 16.20 27.73
CA LYS A 43 7.86 15.30 27.22
C LYS A 43 8.41 13.94 26.79
N THR A 44 9.66 13.88 26.33
CA THR A 44 10.35 12.62 26.02
C THR A 44 10.57 11.77 27.28
N LEU A 45 10.94 12.40 28.40
CA LEU A 45 11.16 11.71 29.69
C LEU A 45 9.85 11.23 30.34
N GLN A 46 8.75 11.99 30.23
CA GLN A 46 7.42 11.51 30.67
C GLN A 46 6.92 10.32 29.85
N ASN A 47 7.18 10.30 28.54
CA ASN A 47 6.81 9.17 27.68
C ASN A 47 7.61 7.89 28.00
N ALA A 48 8.84 8.00 28.51
CA ALA A 48 9.64 6.87 28.97
C ALA A 48 9.11 6.20 30.26
N ARG A 49 8.17 6.82 30.97
CA ARG A 49 7.46 6.20 32.10
C ARG A 49 6.25 5.37 31.63
N SER A 50 5.69 5.71 30.46
CA SER A 50 4.61 4.97 29.79
C SER A 50 5.07 3.64 29.18
N THR A 51 6.36 3.46 28.90
CA THR A 51 6.91 2.22 28.32
C THR A 51 6.93 1.04 29.30
N ARG A 52 6.97 1.27 30.62
CA ARG A 52 6.90 0.18 31.61
C ARG A 52 5.54 -0.50 31.65
N SER A 53 4.46 0.28 31.55
CA SER A 53 3.10 -0.27 31.46
C SER A 53 2.91 -1.05 30.16
N ALA A 54 3.40 -0.52 29.04
CA ALA A 54 3.40 -1.25 27.77
C ALA A 54 4.17 -2.57 27.88
N PHE A 55 5.37 -2.56 28.46
CA PHE A 55 6.20 -3.76 28.65
C PHE A 55 5.51 -4.84 29.50
N LEU A 56 4.83 -4.46 30.59
CA LEU A 56 4.08 -5.42 31.41
C LEU A 56 2.88 -6.01 30.66
N VAL A 57 2.19 -5.20 29.85
CA VAL A 57 1.13 -5.68 28.96
C VAL A 57 1.70 -6.64 27.90
N TYR A 58 2.90 -6.38 27.37
CA TYR A 58 3.58 -7.31 26.46
C TYR A 58 3.94 -8.63 27.14
N LEU A 59 4.52 -8.56 28.34
CA LEU A 59 4.95 -9.76 29.07
C LEU A 59 3.75 -10.64 29.42
N THR A 60 2.66 -10.04 29.91
CA THR A 60 1.42 -10.77 30.26
C THR A 60 0.70 -11.31 29.03
N SER A 61 0.63 -10.54 27.93
CA SER A 61 0.06 -11.04 26.68
C SER A 61 0.89 -12.19 26.10
N ALA A 62 2.21 -12.12 26.17
CA ALA A 62 3.11 -13.16 25.67
C ALA A 62 3.01 -14.45 26.48
N THR A 63 2.93 -14.38 27.81
CA THR A 63 2.77 -15.56 28.67
C THR A 63 1.40 -16.21 28.50
N ILE A 64 0.33 -15.42 28.35
CA ILE A 64 -1.01 -15.96 28.06
C ILE A 64 -1.02 -16.63 26.69
N ALA A 65 -0.40 -15.99 25.68
CA ALA A 65 -0.32 -16.55 24.33
C ALA A 65 0.47 -17.88 24.30
N THR A 66 1.60 -17.98 24.99
CA THR A 66 2.39 -19.22 25.04
C THR A 66 1.65 -20.34 25.76
N LEU A 67 0.97 -20.04 26.87
CA LEU A 67 0.14 -21.03 27.58
C LEU A 67 -1.04 -21.52 26.71
N LEU A 68 -1.69 -20.61 25.96
CA LEU A 68 -2.73 -20.96 25.00
C LEU A 68 -2.18 -21.82 23.85
N HIS A 69 -0.98 -21.51 23.36
CA HIS A 69 -0.35 -22.27 22.28
C HIS A 69 0.05 -23.69 22.71
N VAL A 70 0.59 -23.85 23.92
CA VAL A 70 0.95 -25.15 24.50
C VAL A 70 -0.29 -25.99 24.80
N SER A 71 -1.35 -25.37 25.31
CA SER A 71 -2.61 -26.06 25.59
C SER A 71 -3.34 -26.47 24.31
N MET A 72 -3.34 -25.64 23.26
CA MET A 72 -3.80 -26.05 21.93
C MET A 72 -2.96 -27.22 21.37
N ALA A 73 -1.64 -27.14 21.43
CA ALA A 73 -0.78 -28.20 20.91
C ALA A 73 -1.05 -29.57 21.57
N ARG A 74 -1.47 -29.60 22.84
CA ARG A 74 -1.73 -30.85 23.57
C ARG A 74 -3.18 -31.34 23.51
N ILE A 75 -4.16 -30.47 23.26
CA ILE A 75 -5.58 -30.79 23.48
C ILE A 75 -6.42 -30.65 22.20
N THR A 76 -5.99 -29.86 21.20
CA THR A 76 -6.86 -29.59 20.05
C THR A 76 -6.80 -30.67 18.96
N PRO A 77 -7.96 -31.06 18.38
CA PRO A 77 -8.02 -31.89 17.18
C PRO A 77 -7.29 -31.25 16.00
N VAL A 78 -6.78 -32.07 15.09
CA VAL A 78 -6.07 -31.66 13.86
C VAL A 78 -6.85 -30.60 13.07
N ALA A 79 -8.18 -30.74 12.97
CA ALA A 79 -9.04 -29.77 12.29
C ALA A 79 -8.99 -28.35 12.89
N VAL A 80 -8.84 -28.24 14.22
CA VAL A 80 -8.73 -26.92 14.88
C VAL A 80 -7.35 -26.33 14.67
N GLN A 81 -6.30 -27.16 14.62
CA GLN A 81 -4.95 -26.69 14.30
C GLN A 81 -4.87 -26.19 12.85
N GLU A 82 -5.49 -26.88 11.89
CA GLU A 82 -5.58 -26.41 10.50
C GLU A 82 -6.37 -25.10 10.39
N ALA A 83 -7.50 -24.99 11.08
CA ALA A 83 -8.31 -23.77 11.10
C ALA A 83 -7.55 -22.59 11.74
N PHE A 84 -6.84 -22.83 12.84
CA PHE A 84 -6.01 -21.81 13.48
C PHE A 84 -4.83 -21.41 12.58
N GLY A 85 -4.15 -22.37 11.95
CA GLY A 85 -3.07 -22.08 10.99
C GLY A 85 -3.57 -21.27 9.78
N ALA A 86 -4.72 -21.64 9.22
CA ALA A 86 -5.36 -20.88 8.13
C ALA A 86 -5.74 -19.47 8.57
N TRP A 87 -6.26 -19.31 9.79
CA TRP A 87 -6.61 -18.01 10.37
C TRP A 87 -5.39 -17.13 10.65
N VAL A 88 -4.35 -17.69 11.27
CA VAL A 88 -3.08 -17.00 11.51
C VAL A 88 -2.49 -16.56 10.18
N ASN A 89 -2.39 -17.47 9.19
CA ASN A 89 -1.89 -17.12 7.87
C ASN A 89 -2.75 -16.05 7.19
N TRP A 90 -4.07 -16.10 7.28
CA TRP A 90 -4.94 -15.04 6.75
C TRP A 90 -4.73 -13.68 7.43
N TRP A 91 -4.35 -13.68 8.70
CA TRP A 91 -4.11 -12.47 9.49
C TRP A 91 -2.70 -11.90 9.33
N THR A 92 -1.68 -12.75 9.23
CA THR A 92 -0.26 -12.35 9.12
C THR A 92 0.19 -12.16 7.68
N ARG A 93 -0.55 -12.71 6.71
CA ARG A 93 -0.24 -12.56 5.29
C ARG A 93 -0.19 -11.08 4.90
N GLU A 94 0.94 -10.72 4.31
CA GLU A 94 1.13 -9.42 3.70
C GLU A 94 0.18 -9.28 2.52
N ARG A 95 -0.80 -8.38 2.65
CA ARG A 95 -1.76 -8.13 1.58
C ARG A 95 -1.13 -7.14 0.62
N ILE A 96 -0.72 -7.62 -0.55
CA ILE A 96 -0.09 -6.81 -1.60
C ILE A 96 -0.92 -5.56 -1.89
N SER A 97 -2.25 -5.71 -2.01
CA SER A 97 -3.17 -4.58 -2.18
C SER A 97 -3.06 -3.52 -1.07
N LYS A 98 -2.84 -3.91 0.19
CA LYS A 98 -2.66 -2.99 1.31
C LYS A 98 -1.27 -2.40 1.40
N VAL A 99 -0.25 -3.11 0.92
CA VAL A 99 1.10 -2.56 0.77
C VAL A 99 1.11 -1.48 -0.30
N VAL A 100 0.49 -1.74 -1.45
CA VAL A 100 0.33 -0.78 -2.56
C VAL A 100 -0.50 0.43 -2.11
N GLU A 101 -1.63 0.19 -1.44
CA GLU A 101 -2.45 1.28 -0.88
C GLU A 101 -1.71 2.05 0.23
N GLY A 102 -0.85 1.39 0.99
CA GLY A 102 -0.04 2.00 2.04
C GLY A 102 1.16 2.79 1.52
N SER A 103 1.80 2.33 0.43
CA SER A 103 2.89 3.05 -0.24
C SER A 103 2.35 4.27 -0.98
N LEU A 104 1.14 4.16 -1.51
CA LEU A 104 0.36 5.27 -2.07
C LEU A 104 -0.47 5.94 -0.97
N SER A 105 0.20 6.45 0.07
CA SER A 105 -0.47 6.83 1.33
C SER A 105 -1.60 7.87 1.20
N ARG A 106 -1.81 8.50 0.03
CA ARG A 106 -2.88 9.49 -0.16
C ARG A 106 -3.42 9.50 -1.59
N ARG A 107 -4.74 9.34 -1.72
CA ARG A 107 -5.52 9.77 -2.91
C ARG A 107 -5.30 11.25 -3.25
N GLU A 108 -4.76 12.03 -2.32
CA GLU A 108 -4.36 13.43 -2.53
C GLU A 108 -3.28 13.58 -3.61
N LEU A 109 -2.47 12.56 -3.91
CA LEU A 109 -1.44 12.66 -4.94
C LEU A 109 -2.03 12.94 -6.33
N ASP A 110 -3.16 12.31 -6.66
CA ASP A 110 -3.87 12.55 -7.91
C ASP A 110 -4.37 14.02 -7.99
N LEU A 111 -4.93 14.52 -6.89
CA LEU A 111 -5.35 15.93 -6.79
C LEU A 111 -4.17 16.89 -6.92
N VAL A 112 -3.01 16.56 -6.32
CA VAL A 112 -1.80 17.38 -6.42
C VAL A 112 -1.32 17.45 -7.87
N VAL A 113 -1.33 16.33 -8.60
CA VAL A 113 -0.95 16.27 -10.02
C VAL A 113 -1.92 17.06 -10.89
N GLU A 114 -3.23 16.93 -10.67
CA GLU A 114 -4.25 17.67 -11.41
C GLU A 114 -4.13 19.17 -11.14
N VAL A 115 -3.99 19.59 -9.88
CA VAL A 115 -3.82 21.00 -9.51
C VAL A 115 -2.51 21.56 -10.06
N LEU A 116 -1.41 20.81 -9.94
CA LEU A 116 -0.10 21.22 -10.45
C LEU A 116 -0.14 21.40 -11.97
N SER A 117 -0.69 20.43 -12.71
CA SER A 117 -0.78 20.53 -14.17
C SER A 117 -1.63 21.73 -14.61
N ARG A 118 -2.77 21.99 -13.94
CA ARG A 118 -3.61 23.17 -14.22
C ARG A 118 -2.93 24.49 -13.88
N LEU A 119 -2.21 24.55 -12.76
CA LEU A 119 -1.44 25.73 -12.35
C LEU A 119 -0.31 26.01 -13.35
N THR A 120 0.41 24.97 -13.77
CA THR A 120 1.44 25.08 -14.82
C THR A 120 0.83 25.56 -16.14
N CYS A 121 -0.33 25.05 -16.55
CA CYS A 121 -1.00 25.52 -17.78
C CYS A 121 -1.47 26.98 -17.68
N SER A 122 -2.06 27.36 -16.56
CA SER A 122 -2.56 28.73 -16.32
C SER A 122 -1.42 29.75 -16.23
N SER A 123 -0.20 29.31 -15.91
CA SER A 123 0.99 30.16 -15.89
C SER A 123 1.29 30.81 -17.24
N LEU A 124 0.81 30.28 -18.36
CA LEU A 124 1.04 30.90 -19.66
C LEU A 124 0.44 32.32 -19.76
N THR A 125 -0.71 32.54 -19.11
CA THR A 125 -1.44 33.81 -19.12
C THR A 125 -1.30 34.59 -17.83
N GLU A 126 -1.22 33.90 -16.70
CA GLU A 126 -1.27 34.52 -15.36
C GLU A 126 0.11 34.81 -14.76
N ASP A 127 1.15 34.09 -15.18
CA ASP A 127 2.50 34.25 -14.63
C ASP A 127 3.27 35.34 -15.38
N ARG A 128 3.02 36.60 -14.99
CA ARG A 128 3.65 37.80 -15.55
C ARG A 128 5.18 37.76 -15.53
N TYR A 129 5.77 37.05 -14.56
CA TYR A 129 7.22 36.99 -14.37
C TYR A 129 7.85 35.68 -14.90
N GLY A 130 7.03 34.74 -15.37
CA GLY A 130 7.47 33.46 -15.91
C GLY A 130 8.21 32.57 -14.90
N VAL A 131 7.95 32.72 -13.61
CA VAL A 131 8.58 31.92 -12.54
C VAL A 131 8.24 30.45 -12.69
N VAL A 132 6.96 30.11 -12.85
CA VAL A 132 6.48 28.74 -13.06
C VAL A 132 6.97 28.22 -14.41
N GLN A 133 6.96 29.07 -15.44
CA GLN A 133 7.41 28.69 -16.78
C GLN A 133 8.88 28.26 -16.81
N ARG A 134 9.73 28.87 -15.98
CA ARG A 134 11.14 28.50 -15.82
C ARG A 134 11.32 27.11 -15.20
N ASP A 135 10.41 26.70 -14.33
CA ASP A 135 10.47 25.41 -13.63
C ASP A 135 9.69 24.29 -14.35
N ILE A 136 9.01 24.57 -15.47
CA ILE A 136 8.34 23.56 -16.30
C ILE A 136 9.21 22.33 -16.57
N PRO A 137 10.50 22.45 -16.95
CA PRO A 137 11.33 21.28 -17.21
C PRO A 137 11.48 20.39 -15.97
N LYS A 138 11.64 20.98 -14.78
CA LYS A 138 11.77 20.25 -13.52
C LYS A 138 10.43 19.64 -13.09
N ILE A 139 9.32 20.34 -13.31
CA ILE A 139 7.97 19.84 -13.04
C ILE A 139 7.70 18.59 -13.89
N LEU A 140 7.96 18.67 -15.20
CA LEU A 140 7.81 17.54 -16.12
C LEU A 140 8.75 16.39 -15.78
N GLU A 141 10.01 16.69 -15.45
CA GLU A 141 10.97 15.67 -15.00
C GLU A 141 10.47 14.92 -13.75
N ALA A 142 9.96 15.65 -12.75
CA ALA A 142 9.41 15.05 -11.54
C ALA A 142 8.17 14.18 -11.85
N MET A 143 7.24 14.69 -12.65
CA MET A 143 6.03 13.96 -13.05
C MET A 143 6.38 12.68 -13.84
N LEU A 144 7.30 12.76 -14.81
CA LEU A 144 7.74 11.63 -15.62
C LEU A 144 8.56 10.61 -14.83
N SER A 145 9.39 11.07 -13.89
CA SER A 145 10.14 10.20 -12.98
C SER A 145 9.17 9.39 -12.11
N PHE A 146 8.16 10.06 -11.55
CA PHE A 146 7.14 9.39 -10.74
C PHE A 146 6.28 8.43 -11.56
N LEU A 147 5.84 8.84 -12.77
CA LEU A 147 5.14 7.96 -13.69
C LEU A 147 5.97 6.71 -14.04
N SER A 148 7.29 6.87 -14.22
CA SER A 148 8.19 5.73 -14.47
C SER A 148 8.25 4.78 -13.28
N ALA A 149 8.31 5.29 -12.05
CA ALA A 149 8.27 4.45 -10.85
C ALA A 149 6.94 3.70 -10.71
N ILE A 150 5.81 4.31 -11.10
CA ILE A 150 4.50 3.63 -11.13
C ILE A 150 4.50 2.49 -12.15
N GLU A 151 5.00 2.74 -13.36
CA GLU A 151 5.06 1.72 -14.43
C GLU A 151 6.02 0.58 -14.08
N ASP A 152 7.18 0.89 -13.51
CA ASP A 152 8.12 -0.11 -13.00
C ASP A 152 7.43 -0.99 -11.93
N TYR A 153 6.64 -0.39 -11.04
CA TYR A 153 5.88 -1.15 -10.04
C TYR A 153 4.75 -1.99 -10.65
N GLN A 154 4.08 -1.50 -11.69
CA GLN A 154 3.09 -2.28 -12.44
C GLN A 154 3.73 -3.50 -13.11
N ILE A 155 4.95 -3.37 -13.64
CA ILE A 155 5.71 -4.49 -14.21
C ILE A 155 6.00 -5.54 -13.14
N GLU A 156 6.48 -5.12 -11.96
CA GLU A 156 6.73 -6.01 -10.83
C GLU A 156 5.46 -6.75 -10.38
N LEU A 157 4.32 -6.06 -10.29
CA LEU A 157 3.04 -6.69 -9.94
C LEU A 157 2.56 -7.68 -11.00
N ASN A 158 2.75 -7.35 -12.28
CA ASN A 158 2.39 -8.24 -13.37
C ASN A 158 3.25 -9.52 -13.38
N ALA A 159 4.52 -9.44 -12.96
CA ALA A 159 5.39 -10.60 -12.82
C ALA A 159 4.94 -11.58 -11.72
N LEU A 160 4.16 -11.11 -10.73
CA LEU A 160 3.59 -11.94 -9.66
C LEU A 160 2.28 -12.63 -10.06
N ARG A 161 1.75 -12.36 -11.26
CA ARG A 161 0.46 -12.88 -11.70
C ARG A 161 0.51 -14.39 -11.89
N PRO A 162 -0.39 -15.17 -11.26
CA PRO A 162 -0.47 -16.60 -11.51
C PRO A 162 -0.93 -16.88 -12.95
N PRO A 163 -0.54 -18.04 -13.53
CA PRO A 163 -0.91 -18.43 -14.89
C PRO A 163 -2.42 -18.54 -15.08
N PRO A 164 -2.92 -18.56 -16.33
CA PRO A 164 -4.35 -18.65 -16.62
C PRO A 164 -4.98 -19.93 -16.06
N PRO A 165 -6.31 -19.93 -15.80
CA PRO A 165 -7.03 -21.11 -15.29
C PRO A 165 -6.91 -22.37 -16.16
N GLU A 166 -6.65 -22.19 -17.45
CA GLU A 166 -6.48 -23.26 -18.44
C GLU A 166 -5.22 -24.11 -18.18
N GLU A 167 -4.21 -23.53 -17.52
CA GLU A 167 -2.97 -24.20 -17.13
C GLU A 167 -3.04 -24.76 -15.70
N GLU A 168 -4.22 -24.79 -15.09
CA GLU A 168 -4.43 -25.24 -13.69
C GLU A 168 -4.92 -26.69 -13.58
N GLU A 169 -4.89 -27.46 -14.68
CA GLU A 169 -5.23 -28.89 -14.65
C GLU A 169 -4.29 -29.66 -13.71
N GLY A 170 -4.86 -30.28 -12.68
CA GLY A 170 -4.13 -31.09 -11.70
C GLY A 170 -3.77 -30.40 -10.39
N LEU A 171 -4.07 -29.10 -10.20
CA LEU A 171 -3.89 -28.44 -8.91
C LEU A 171 -4.93 -28.85 -7.87
N SER A 172 -4.51 -28.91 -6.61
CA SER A 172 -5.41 -29.14 -5.49
C SER A 172 -6.42 -27.99 -5.36
N ASP A 173 -7.66 -28.29 -4.96
CA ASP A 173 -8.69 -27.27 -4.71
C ASP A 173 -8.20 -26.16 -3.77
N LYS A 174 -7.34 -26.49 -2.79
CA LYS A 174 -6.73 -25.52 -1.88
C LYS A 174 -5.80 -24.54 -2.61
N GLU A 175 -5.01 -25.01 -3.57
CA GLU A 175 -4.06 -24.19 -4.34
C GLU A 175 -4.79 -23.29 -5.34
N ARG A 176 -5.86 -23.80 -5.96
CA ARG A 176 -6.73 -23.03 -6.84
C ARG A 176 -7.36 -21.84 -6.13
N ILE A 177 -7.87 -22.06 -4.91
CA ILE A 177 -8.43 -20.99 -4.07
C ILE A 177 -7.34 -19.96 -3.73
N GLN A 178 -6.13 -20.38 -3.40
CA GLN A 178 -5.03 -19.45 -3.07
C GLN A 178 -4.65 -18.58 -4.26
N ARG A 179 -4.53 -19.17 -5.45
CA ARG A 179 -4.26 -18.43 -6.69
C ARG A 179 -5.36 -17.44 -7.01
N GLU A 180 -6.62 -17.82 -6.84
CA GLU A 180 -7.74 -16.93 -7.09
C GLU A 180 -7.75 -15.72 -6.13
N VAL A 181 -7.48 -15.96 -4.83
CA VAL A 181 -7.34 -14.86 -3.88
C VAL A 181 -6.19 -13.93 -4.26
N LEU A 182 -5.05 -14.49 -4.72
CA LEU A 182 -3.92 -13.70 -5.21
C LEU A 182 -4.30 -12.88 -6.45
N ARG A 183 -5.05 -13.44 -7.41
CA ARG A 183 -5.55 -12.70 -8.59
C ARG A 183 -6.40 -11.52 -8.18
N ILE A 184 -7.33 -11.72 -7.26
CA ILE A 184 -8.20 -10.64 -6.75
C ILE A 184 -7.35 -9.55 -6.07
N GLU A 185 -6.33 -9.91 -5.29
CA GLU A 185 -5.45 -8.94 -4.65
C GLU A 185 -4.59 -8.15 -5.64
N LEU A 186 -4.04 -8.83 -6.66
CA LEU A 186 -3.27 -8.19 -7.73
C LEU A 186 -4.14 -7.28 -8.60
N ALA A 187 -5.36 -7.69 -8.91
CA ALA A 187 -6.30 -6.87 -9.66
C ALA A 187 -6.61 -5.56 -8.92
N LYS A 188 -6.86 -5.62 -7.61
CA LYS A 188 -7.09 -4.43 -6.78
C LYS A 188 -5.85 -3.53 -6.71
N ALA A 189 -4.66 -4.11 -6.56
CA ALA A 189 -3.41 -3.35 -6.56
C ALA A 189 -3.18 -2.64 -7.90
N SER A 190 -3.41 -3.35 -9.01
CA SER A 190 -3.28 -2.84 -10.37
C SER A 190 -4.27 -1.72 -10.65
N GLU A 191 -5.51 -1.83 -10.19
CA GLU A 191 -6.54 -0.79 -10.33
C GLU A 191 -6.10 0.53 -9.67
N VAL A 192 -5.59 0.47 -8.44
CA VAL A 192 -5.13 1.66 -7.71
C VAL A 192 -3.95 2.33 -8.41
N LEU A 193 -2.97 1.55 -8.87
CA LEU A 193 -1.82 2.07 -9.60
C LEU A 193 -2.20 2.60 -10.99
N GLY A 194 -3.17 1.96 -11.65
CA GLY A 194 -3.71 2.39 -12.94
C GLY A 194 -4.33 3.77 -12.85
N TYR A 195 -5.22 3.98 -11.87
CA TYR A 195 -5.85 5.27 -11.63
C TYR A 195 -4.83 6.40 -11.44
N LEU A 196 -3.80 6.15 -10.61
CA LEU A 196 -2.74 7.14 -10.38
C LEU A 196 -1.88 7.38 -11.64
N GLY A 197 -1.49 6.31 -12.33
CA GLY A 197 -0.73 6.39 -13.56
C GLY A 197 -1.46 7.21 -14.64
N ASP A 198 -2.77 7.03 -14.76
CA ASP A 198 -3.61 7.78 -15.70
C ASP A 198 -3.71 9.26 -15.31
N GLY A 199 -3.82 9.58 -14.02
CA GLY A 199 -3.74 10.96 -13.52
C GLY A 199 -2.45 11.67 -13.93
N PHE A 200 -1.30 11.00 -13.78
CA PHE A 200 -0.01 11.51 -14.24
C PHE A 200 0.07 11.67 -15.76
N LYS A 201 -0.36 10.67 -16.53
CA LYS A 201 -0.38 10.73 -18.00
C LYS A 201 -1.22 11.91 -18.49
N ASN A 202 -2.42 12.10 -17.92
CA ASN A 202 -3.32 13.19 -18.26
C ASN A 202 -2.71 14.55 -17.91
N GLY A 203 -2.13 14.70 -16.72
CA GLY A 203 -1.47 15.93 -16.31
C GLY A 203 -0.27 16.28 -17.20
N ILE A 204 0.57 15.30 -17.55
CA ILE A 204 1.72 15.48 -18.44
C ILE A 204 1.24 15.86 -19.84
N ALA A 205 0.27 15.12 -20.40
CA ALA A 205 -0.29 15.41 -21.72
C ALA A 205 -0.83 16.84 -21.79
N ARG A 206 -1.54 17.30 -20.75
CA ARG A 206 -2.05 18.68 -20.67
C ARG A 206 -0.92 19.72 -20.74
N VAL A 207 0.16 19.53 -19.98
CA VAL A 207 1.31 20.45 -19.98
C VAL A 207 2.03 20.41 -21.33
N VAL A 208 2.21 19.23 -21.93
CA VAL A 208 2.85 19.06 -23.24
C VAL A 208 2.02 19.68 -24.36
N GLN A 209 0.70 19.53 -24.35
CA GLN A 209 -0.18 20.19 -25.34
C GLN A 209 -0.08 21.72 -25.26
N MET A 210 -0.02 22.28 -24.04
CA MET A 210 0.06 23.73 -23.86
C MET A 210 1.43 24.33 -24.16
N PHE A 211 2.51 23.61 -23.86
CA PHE A 211 3.88 24.14 -23.95
C PHE A 211 4.76 23.45 -25.00
N GLY A 212 4.28 22.45 -25.73
CA GLY A 212 5.06 21.55 -26.58
C GLY A 212 6.03 22.25 -27.53
N GLY A 213 5.56 23.30 -28.23
CA GLY A 213 6.42 24.09 -29.13
C GLY A 213 7.58 24.82 -28.41
N LYS A 214 7.45 25.09 -27.11
CA LYS A 214 8.45 25.74 -26.26
C LYS A 214 9.35 24.73 -25.52
N LEU A 215 8.93 23.47 -25.41
CA LEU A 215 9.69 22.42 -24.71
C LEU A 215 10.97 22.02 -25.47
N ASN A 216 11.03 22.20 -26.80
CA ASN A 216 12.24 21.94 -27.60
C ASN A 216 13.44 22.79 -27.18
N ALA A 217 13.21 23.97 -26.57
CA ALA A 217 14.27 24.82 -26.03
C ALA A 217 14.77 24.37 -24.64
N SER A 218 14.05 23.46 -23.99
CA SER A 218 14.36 22.98 -22.65
C SER A 218 15.30 21.78 -22.70
N LYS A 219 16.28 21.74 -21.80
CA LYS A 219 17.21 20.61 -21.69
C LYS A 219 16.65 19.57 -20.74
N PHE A 220 16.40 18.36 -21.24
CA PHE A 220 15.96 17.22 -20.43
C PHE A 220 17.04 16.13 -20.38
N PRO A 221 17.15 15.38 -19.28
CA PRO A 221 17.94 14.16 -19.25
C PRO A 221 17.47 13.16 -20.33
N PRO A 222 18.36 12.37 -20.96
CA PRO A 222 18.01 11.51 -22.10
C PRO A 222 16.83 10.56 -21.84
N ARG A 223 16.77 9.94 -20.65
CA ARG A 223 15.67 9.03 -20.27
C ARG A 223 14.32 9.75 -20.23
N ILE A 224 14.29 10.97 -19.72
CA ILE A 224 13.09 11.79 -19.60
C ILE A 224 12.69 12.33 -20.98
N ALA A 225 13.66 12.78 -21.77
CA ALA A 225 13.44 13.27 -23.13
C ALA A 225 12.78 12.20 -24.01
N ASN A 226 13.28 10.96 -24.00
CA ASN A 226 12.71 9.86 -24.79
C ASN A 226 11.26 9.57 -24.41
N LYS A 227 10.94 9.60 -23.10
CA LYS A 227 9.58 9.35 -22.62
C LYS A 227 8.65 10.53 -22.92
N LEU A 228 9.16 11.75 -22.76
CA LEU A 228 8.45 12.98 -23.13
C LEU A 228 8.14 13.04 -24.62
N GLN A 229 9.06 12.58 -25.48
CA GLN A 229 8.86 12.52 -26.92
C GLN A 229 7.61 11.69 -27.27
N GLY A 230 7.40 10.55 -26.60
CA GLY A 230 6.18 9.75 -26.78
C GLY A 230 4.88 10.52 -26.47
N PHE A 231 4.89 11.46 -25.53
CA PHE A 231 3.75 12.34 -25.27
C PHE A 231 3.63 13.47 -26.29
N VAL A 232 4.73 13.96 -26.84
CA VAL A 232 4.72 14.98 -27.90
C VAL A 232 4.15 14.38 -29.18
N ASP A 233 4.61 13.19 -29.57
CA ASP A 233 4.22 12.50 -30.80
C ASP A 233 2.75 12.06 -30.78
N TYR A 234 2.22 11.70 -29.61
CA TYR A 234 0.80 11.33 -29.45
C TYR A 234 -0.16 12.52 -29.56
N ASN A 235 0.34 13.75 -29.35
CA ASN A 235 -0.47 14.98 -29.29
C ASN A 235 -0.33 15.86 -30.55
N GLN A 236 0.41 15.42 -31.58
CA GLN A 236 0.45 16.04 -32.91
C GLN A 236 -0.64 15.46 -33.81
#